data_AF-A0A660W1X5-F1
#
_entry.id   AF-A0A660W1X5-F1
#
_cell.length_a   1.000
_cell.length_b   1.000
_cell.length_c   1.000
_cell.angle_alpha   90.00
_cell.angle_beta   90.00
_cell.angle_gamma   90.00
#
_symmetry.space_group_name_H-M   'P 1'
#
loop_
_entity.id
_entity.type
_entity.pdbx_description
1 polymer ?
#
loop_
_entity_poly.entity_id
_entity_poly.type
_entity_poly.pdbx_seq_one_letter_code
_entity_poly.pdbx_strand_id
1 'polypeptide(L)'
;MATLRLPGIQTGIDTNALISQLMEFERRTLNTWETRKSHWQERQDAVSTLESKLSNLRSSVRALSDADELRAFATATSDEDKITAEASNNAFEGNHTIVVNQLANAERWVHTAGIEYAEDYVGAGTFIYSYNHKETSITTTATTTLEDMVGLINNDANNPGVTASLLYYNDAYHLILNGNDAGSDYQLSVNASSTEVWRADTALTDGSDNATLGTKFVDLDQFTGSLGTGDKITISGKDHNGSDITPVELTITSNTKLTHLISEINDAFDGVAKATLYNGKIVLTDDTCGVSGLEIGLSFTQGSGSTAELTLPTMAVSTEGGATTADLSGFAASDFTETQSAQDSQIRVDGYPADNWIERSSNTIDDVIAGVTLHLHDTTDAGGEEITL
;
A
#
# COMPACT_ATOMS: atom_id res chain seq x y z
N MET A 1 -55.53 39.53 59.97
CA MET A 1 -55.58 39.57 58.50
C MET A 1 -55.33 41.01 58.06
N ALA A 2 -54.54 41.19 56.99
CA ALA A 2 -54.00 42.45 56.46
C ALA A 2 -53.02 43.21 57.39
N THR A 3 -51.72 42.94 57.23
CA THR A 3 -50.67 43.88 57.64
C THR A 3 -50.42 44.87 56.51
N LEU A 4 -51.13 45.98 56.59
CA LEU A 4 -50.94 47.17 55.77
C LEU A 4 -49.55 47.77 56.07
N ARG A 5 -48.58 47.58 55.18
CA ARG A 5 -47.28 48.27 55.26
C ARG A 5 -47.43 49.60 54.52
N LEU A 6 -47.69 50.67 55.27
CA LEU A 6 -47.71 52.05 54.77
C LEU A 6 -46.27 52.61 54.73
N PRO A 7 -45.66 52.83 53.55
CA PRO A 7 -44.40 53.56 53.45
C PRO A 7 -44.68 55.07 53.54
N GLY A 8 -43.88 55.82 54.31
CA GLY A 8 -43.69 57.26 54.08
C GLY A 8 -44.71 58.26 54.64
N ILE A 9 -45.50 57.95 55.67
CA ILE A 9 -46.55 58.88 56.15
C ILE A 9 -46.07 60.12 56.93
N GLN A 10 -44.78 60.28 57.24
CA GLN A 10 -44.33 61.44 58.06
C GLN A 10 -43.22 62.31 57.46
N THR A 11 -42.78 62.06 56.23
CA THR A 11 -41.77 62.91 55.57
C THR A 11 -42.14 63.36 54.16
N GLY A 12 -43.23 62.85 53.57
CA GLY A 12 -43.63 63.19 52.19
C GLY A 12 -42.67 62.68 51.11
N ILE A 13 -41.76 61.77 51.47
CA ILE A 13 -40.79 61.16 50.56
C ILE A 13 -41.33 59.79 50.17
N ASP A 14 -41.72 59.65 48.90
CA ASP A 14 -42.02 58.35 48.29
C ASP A 14 -40.71 57.59 48.11
N THR A 15 -40.37 56.77 49.10
CA THR A 15 -39.12 56.01 49.11
C THR A 15 -39.06 55.00 47.97
N ASN A 16 -40.20 54.50 47.47
CA ASN A 16 -40.21 53.58 46.33
C ASN A 16 -39.91 54.32 45.03
N ALA A 17 -40.46 55.52 44.84
CA ALA A 17 -40.12 56.38 43.71
C ALA A 17 -38.66 56.85 43.78
N LEU A 18 -38.15 57.23 44.96
CA LEU A 18 -36.75 57.62 45.14
C LEU A 18 -35.79 56.46 44.90
N ILE A 19 -36.09 55.25 45.41
CA ILE A 19 -35.31 54.03 45.12
C ILE A 19 -35.35 53.71 43.63
N SER A 20 -36.50 53.84 42.97
CA SER A 20 -36.62 53.63 41.52
C SER A 20 -35.78 54.65 40.73
N GLN A 21 -35.81 55.92 41.12
CA GLN A 21 -34.99 56.97 40.50
C GLN A 21 -33.48 56.78 40.76
N LEU A 22 -33.09 56.31 41.95
CA LEU A 22 -31.69 55.95 42.25
C LEU A 22 -31.25 54.72 41.44
N MET A 23 -32.09 53.70 41.36
CA MET A 23 -31.85 52.50 40.56
C MET A 23 -31.77 52.82 39.07
N GLU A 24 -32.59 53.73 38.56
CA GLU A 24 -32.49 54.24 37.18
C GLU A 24 -31.18 55.00 36.95
N PHE A 25 -30.73 55.80 37.92
CA PHE A 25 -29.44 56.49 37.86
C PHE A 25 -28.26 55.50 37.89
N GLU A 26 -28.30 54.48 38.75
CA GLU A 26 -27.29 53.41 38.79
C GLU A 26 -27.29 52.58 37.49
N ARG A 27 -28.47 52.33 36.90
CA ARG A 27 -28.61 51.66 35.60
C ARG A 27 -28.04 52.45 34.41
N ARG A 28 -27.83 53.77 34.50
CA ARG A 28 -27.21 54.54 33.40
C ARG A 28 -25.79 54.08 33.10
N THR A 29 -25.03 53.78 34.14
CA THR A 29 -23.67 53.26 34.01
C THR A 29 -23.72 51.88 33.37
N LEU A 30 -24.64 51.01 33.81
CA LEU A 30 -24.89 49.70 33.21
C LEU A 30 -25.23 49.81 31.72
N ASN A 31 -26.21 50.65 31.35
CA ASN A 31 -26.62 50.86 29.97
C ASN A 31 -25.47 51.39 29.09
N THR A 32 -24.58 52.22 29.65
CA THR A 32 -23.38 52.71 28.95
C THR A 32 -22.40 51.56 28.68
N TRP A 33 -22.20 50.67 29.64
CA TRP A 33 -21.36 49.48 29.47
C TRP A 33 -22.00 48.46 28.51
N GLU A 34 -23.32 48.27 28.55
CA GLU A 34 -24.06 47.43 27.62
C GLU A 34 -23.97 47.96 26.18
N THR A 35 -24.13 49.27 25.99
CA THR A 35 -23.96 49.93 24.67
C THR A 35 -22.53 49.78 24.16
N ARG A 36 -21.53 49.98 25.03
CA ARG A 36 -20.11 49.75 24.69
C ARG A 36 -19.85 48.30 24.31
N LYS A 37 -20.38 47.34 25.07
CA LYS A 37 -20.29 45.91 24.78
C LYS A 37 -20.90 45.59 23.41
N SER A 38 -22.08 46.14 23.10
CA SER A 38 -22.73 45.98 21.80
C SER A 38 -21.85 46.48 20.65
N HIS A 39 -21.27 47.68 20.77
CA HIS A 39 -20.36 48.20 19.74
C HIS A 39 -19.07 47.40 19.59
N TRP A 40 -18.53 46.86 20.69
CA TRP A 40 -17.37 45.96 20.61
C TRP A 40 -17.74 44.63 19.95
N GLN A 41 -18.95 44.12 20.21
CA GLN A 41 -19.46 42.93 19.53
C GLN A 41 -19.63 43.16 18.03
N GLU A 42 -20.26 44.27 17.62
CA GLU A 42 -20.40 44.64 16.20
C GLU A 42 -19.04 44.76 15.49
N ARG A 43 -18.04 45.35 16.17
CA ARG A 43 -16.67 45.43 15.64
C ARG A 43 -16.02 44.06 15.53
N GLN A 44 -16.19 43.20 16.53
CA GLN A 44 -15.67 41.84 16.50
C GLN A 44 -16.27 41.05 15.33
N ASP A 45 -17.59 41.14 15.14
CA ASP A 45 -18.30 40.46 14.06
C ASP A 45 -17.87 40.97 12.68
N ALA A 46 -17.67 42.29 12.54
CA ALA A 46 -17.16 42.89 11.31
C ALA A 46 -15.72 42.45 10.98
N VAL A 47 -14.84 42.37 11.99
CA VAL A 47 -13.46 41.87 11.82
C VAL A 47 -13.45 40.39 11.48
N SER A 48 -14.25 39.56 12.16
CA SER A 48 -14.39 38.13 11.87
C SER A 48 -14.91 37.88 10.43
N THR A 49 -15.85 38.70 9.97
CA THR A 49 -16.35 38.65 8.59
C THR A 49 -15.26 39.02 7.58
N LEU A 50 -14.47 40.07 7.88
CA LEU A 50 -13.36 40.48 7.02
C LEU A 50 -12.27 39.40 6.97
N GLU A 51 -11.92 38.82 8.11
CA GLU A 51 -10.97 37.71 8.22
C GLU A 51 -11.42 36.52 7.37
N SER A 52 -12.69 36.14 7.47
CA SER A 52 -13.27 35.07 6.66
C SER A 52 -13.19 35.38 5.16
N LYS A 53 -13.53 36.62 4.75
CA LYS A 53 -13.43 37.04 3.33
C LYS A 53 -12.00 37.06 2.82
N LEU A 54 -11.03 37.51 3.61
CA LEU A 54 -9.61 37.52 3.25
C LEU A 54 -9.03 36.11 3.21
N SER A 55 -9.45 35.22 4.11
CA SER A 55 -9.08 33.80 4.09
C SER A 55 -9.59 33.12 2.82
N ASN A 56 -10.84 33.37 2.44
CA ASN A 56 -11.41 32.85 1.19
C ASN A 56 -10.67 33.39 -0.03
N LEU A 57 -10.44 34.71 -0.10
CA LEU A 57 -9.68 35.31 -1.20
C LEU A 57 -8.26 34.75 -1.28
N ARG A 58 -7.56 34.62 -0.15
CA ARG A 58 -6.22 34.02 -0.10
C ARG A 58 -6.24 32.58 -0.62
N SER A 59 -7.27 31.81 -0.30
CA SER A 59 -7.42 30.44 -0.78
C SER A 59 -7.66 30.40 -2.29
N SER A 60 -8.54 31.25 -2.82
CA SER A 60 -8.79 31.34 -4.27
C SER A 60 -7.56 31.82 -5.06
N VAL A 61 -6.79 32.78 -4.54
CA VAL A 61 -5.55 33.25 -5.18
C VAL A 61 -4.46 32.18 -5.14
N ARG A 62 -4.41 31.37 -4.07
CA ARG A 62 -3.46 30.25 -3.97
C ARG A 62 -3.76 29.17 -5.00
N ALA A 63 -5.03 28.80 -5.16
CA ALA A 63 -5.45 27.86 -6.20
C ALA A 63 -5.06 28.40 -7.60
N LEU A 64 -5.35 29.68 -7.89
CA LEU A 64 -4.97 30.27 -9.18
C LEU A 64 -3.46 30.40 -9.40
N SER A 65 -2.66 30.51 -8.32
CA SER A 65 -1.20 30.55 -8.42
C SER A 65 -0.57 29.18 -8.63
N ASP A 66 -1.33 28.10 -8.52
CA ASP A 66 -0.86 26.76 -8.78
C ASP A 66 -0.71 26.55 -10.29
N ALA A 67 0.54 26.50 -10.76
CA ALA A 67 0.85 26.35 -12.18
C ALA A 67 0.43 24.98 -12.73
N ASP A 68 0.24 24.00 -11.85
CA ASP A 68 -0.14 22.65 -12.21
C ASP A 68 -1.63 22.58 -12.60
N GLU A 69 -2.50 23.34 -11.92
CA GLU A 69 -3.92 23.49 -12.33
C GLU A 69 -4.08 24.27 -13.64
N LEU A 70 -3.13 25.14 -13.99
CA LEU A 70 -3.16 25.92 -15.23
C LEU A 70 -2.79 25.10 -16.47
N ARG A 71 -2.18 23.91 -16.29
CA ARG A 71 -1.81 22.96 -17.33
C ARG A 71 -2.59 21.64 -17.21
N ALA A 72 -3.85 21.71 -16.79
CA ALA A 72 -4.73 20.55 -16.81
C ALA A 72 -4.95 20.10 -18.27
N PHE A 73 -4.38 18.96 -18.65
CA PHE A 73 -4.64 18.30 -19.92
C PHE A 73 -5.95 17.52 -19.83
N ALA A 74 -6.75 17.59 -20.89
CA ALA A 74 -8.00 16.85 -20.98
C ALA A 74 -7.75 15.63 -21.86
N THR A 75 -8.00 14.45 -21.32
CA THR A 75 -7.87 13.21 -22.06
C THR A 75 -9.18 12.86 -22.75
N ALA A 76 -9.10 12.28 -23.94
CA ALA A 76 -10.22 11.65 -24.64
C ALA A 76 -9.80 10.27 -25.13
N THR A 77 -10.70 9.31 -25.07
CA THR A 77 -10.49 7.92 -25.51
C THR A 77 -11.53 7.55 -26.57
N SER A 78 -11.17 6.69 -27.52
CA SER A 78 -12.12 6.20 -28.52
C SER A 78 -13.18 5.26 -27.96
N ASP A 79 -12.89 4.54 -26.86
CA ASP A 79 -13.83 3.68 -26.15
C ASP A 79 -13.57 3.69 -24.63
N GLU A 80 -14.42 4.42 -23.89
CA GLU A 80 -14.35 4.54 -22.42
C GLU A 80 -14.71 3.23 -21.69
N ASP A 81 -15.43 2.31 -22.34
CA ASP A 81 -15.77 1.01 -21.73
C ASP A 81 -14.55 0.07 -21.72
N LYS A 82 -13.52 0.36 -22.53
CA LYS A 82 -12.28 -0.41 -22.63
C LYS A 82 -11.14 0.23 -21.86
N ILE A 83 -10.89 1.51 -22.08
CA ILE A 83 -9.75 2.22 -21.52
C ILE A 83 -10.13 3.67 -21.21
N THR A 84 -9.81 4.12 -20.00
CA THR A 84 -9.82 5.54 -19.65
C THR A 84 -8.40 6.01 -19.31
N ALA A 85 -8.11 7.31 -19.43
CA ALA A 85 -6.81 7.85 -19.08
C ALA A 85 -6.93 9.17 -18.32
N GLU A 86 -5.97 9.44 -17.46
CA GLU A 86 -5.79 10.70 -16.76
C GLU A 86 -4.43 11.30 -17.13
N ALA A 87 -4.36 12.60 -17.38
CA ALA A 87 -3.12 13.29 -17.71
C ALA A 87 -2.73 14.27 -16.59
N SER A 88 -1.49 14.17 -16.13
CA SER A 88 -0.92 15.12 -15.17
C SER A 88 -0.27 16.33 -15.85
N ASN A 89 0.12 17.33 -15.05
CA ASN A 89 0.72 18.60 -15.49
C ASN A 89 2.00 18.48 -16.36
N ASN A 90 2.63 17.31 -16.33
CA ASN A 90 3.87 16.94 -17.02
C ASN A 90 3.61 16.10 -18.28
N ALA A 91 2.34 15.80 -18.60
CA ALA A 91 1.96 15.17 -19.84
C ALA A 91 2.32 16.04 -21.05
N PHE A 92 2.47 15.38 -22.19
CA PHE A 92 2.71 16.02 -23.47
C PHE A 92 1.50 15.80 -24.39
N GLU A 93 1.11 16.83 -25.13
CA GLU A 93 0.06 16.72 -26.15
C GLU A 93 0.45 15.67 -27.19
N GLY A 94 -0.49 14.80 -27.53
CA GLY A 94 -0.25 13.71 -28.46
C GLY A 94 -1.40 12.70 -28.50
N ASN A 95 -1.35 11.83 -29.52
CA ASN A 95 -2.27 10.72 -29.66
C ASN A 95 -1.48 9.42 -29.47
N HIS A 96 -2.05 8.49 -28.71
CA HIS A 96 -1.46 7.17 -28.46
C HIS A 96 -2.48 6.08 -28.78
N THR A 97 -2.06 5.03 -29.48
CA THR A 97 -2.89 3.83 -29.69
C THR A 97 -2.53 2.78 -28.66
N ILE A 98 -3.50 2.37 -27.84
CA ILE A 98 -3.31 1.39 -26.77
C ILE A 98 -4.02 0.09 -27.13
N VAL A 99 -3.26 -1.00 -27.17
CA VAL A 99 -3.80 -2.36 -27.35
C VAL A 99 -3.71 -3.09 -26.02
N VAL A 100 -4.81 -3.68 -25.55
CA VAL A 100 -4.88 -4.48 -24.32
C VAL A 100 -5.18 -5.93 -24.68
N ASN A 101 -4.22 -6.83 -24.44
CA ASN A 101 -4.38 -8.25 -24.73
C ASN A 101 -5.06 -9.01 -23.58
N GLN A 102 -4.71 -8.64 -22.35
CA GLN A 102 -5.29 -9.21 -21.14
C GLN A 102 -5.23 -8.20 -20.00
N LEU A 103 -6.14 -8.36 -19.05
CA LEU A 103 -6.14 -7.62 -17.79
C LEU A 103 -5.32 -8.36 -16.73
N ALA A 104 -4.84 -7.59 -15.76
CA ALA A 104 -4.31 -8.15 -14.54
C ALA A 104 -5.46 -8.74 -13.72
N ASN A 105 -5.27 -9.96 -13.21
CA ASN A 105 -6.25 -10.63 -12.34
C ASN A 105 -5.61 -11.00 -11.01
N ALA A 106 -6.44 -10.97 -9.96
CA ALA A 106 -6.10 -11.51 -8.65
C ALA A 106 -6.41 -13.01 -8.58
N GLU A 107 -5.64 -13.73 -7.78
CA GLU A 107 -5.79 -15.18 -7.66
C GLU A 107 -6.96 -15.59 -6.74
N ARG A 108 -7.64 -16.69 -7.08
CA ARG A 108 -8.74 -17.24 -6.28
C ARG A 108 -8.71 -18.75 -6.21
N TRP A 109 -8.69 -19.26 -4.98
CA TRP A 109 -8.76 -20.69 -4.67
C TRP A 109 -10.07 -21.02 -3.97
N VAL A 110 -10.67 -22.15 -4.34
CA VAL A 110 -11.94 -22.63 -3.76
C VAL A 110 -11.75 -24.03 -3.22
N HIS A 111 -12.11 -24.24 -1.95
CA HIS A 111 -12.12 -25.58 -1.34
C HIS A 111 -13.10 -26.49 -2.07
N THR A 112 -12.65 -27.65 -2.51
CA THR A 112 -13.35 -28.47 -3.51
C THR A 112 -14.45 -29.31 -2.89
N ALA A 113 -14.19 -29.94 -1.74
CA ALA A 113 -15.14 -30.84 -1.10
C ALA A 113 -16.31 -30.10 -0.44
N GLY A 114 -16.04 -28.91 0.10
CA GLY A 114 -16.98 -28.17 0.94
C GLY A 114 -17.24 -28.87 2.28
N ILE A 115 -18.01 -28.19 3.14
CA ILE A 115 -18.49 -28.70 4.43
C ILE A 115 -20.00 -28.44 4.52
N GLU A 116 -20.78 -29.37 5.06
CA GLU A 116 -22.25 -29.32 5.01
C GLU A 116 -22.82 -28.03 5.61
N TYR A 117 -22.32 -27.61 6.78
CA TYR A 117 -22.71 -26.36 7.44
C TYR A 117 -21.51 -25.44 7.72
N ALA A 118 -21.75 -24.13 7.83
CA ALA A 118 -20.71 -23.16 8.20
C ALA A 118 -20.26 -23.34 9.66
N GLU A 119 -21.17 -23.84 10.51
CA GLU A 119 -20.94 -24.12 11.93
C GLU A 119 -20.30 -25.50 12.18
N ASP A 120 -20.11 -26.31 11.14
CA ASP A 120 -19.41 -27.58 11.27
C ASP A 120 -17.92 -27.35 11.52
N TYR A 121 -17.33 -28.25 12.29
CA TYR A 121 -15.93 -28.14 12.70
C TYR A 121 -14.97 -28.55 11.58
N VAL A 122 -13.95 -27.72 11.35
CA VAL A 122 -12.85 -28.03 10.41
C VAL A 122 -11.82 -29.00 11.00
N GLY A 123 -11.84 -29.17 12.33
CA GLY A 123 -10.88 -30.00 13.07
C GLY A 123 -9.73 -29.19 13.66
N ALA A 124 -8.84 -29.87 14.39
CA ALA A 124 -7.62 -29.28 14.93
C ALA A 124 -6.45 -29.52 13.98
N GLY A 125 -5.63 -28.50 13.78
CA GLY A 125 -4.44 -28.57 12.93
C GLY A 125 -3.95 -27.20 12.52
N THR A 126 -2.90 -27.19 11.72
CA THR A 126 -2.28 -26.01 11.13
C THR A 126 -2.58 -25.97 9.65
N PHE A 127 -3.11 -24.84 9.20
CA PHE A 127 -3.29 -24.51 7.80
C PHE A 127 -2.25 -23.45 7.42
N ILE A 128 -1.49 -23.68 6.36
CA ILE A 128 -0.45 -22.76 5.92
C ILE A 128 -0.80 -22.30 4.51
N TYR A 129 -0.74 -20.99 4.28
CA TYR A 129 -0.90 -20.41 2.96
C TYR A 129 0.10 -19.28 2.78
N SER A 130 0.49 -19.01 1.54
CA SER A 130 1.32 -17.87 1.17
C SER A 130 0.64 -17.03 0.12
N TYR A 131 0.86 -15.73 0.18
CA TYR A 131 0.41 -14.79 -0.85
C TYR A 131 1.47 -13.72 -1.07
N ASN A 132 1.81 -13.44 -2.33
CA ASN A 132 2.91 -12.53 -2.69
C ASN A 132 4.21 -12.87 -1.93
N HIS A 133 4.59 -14.16 -1.97
CA HIS A 133 5.78 -14.71 -1.31
C HIS A 133 5.86 -14.44 0.21
N LYS A 134 4.72 -14.18 0.86
CA LYS A 134 4.61 -14.02 2.31
C LYS A 134 3.71 -15.10 2.88
N GLU A 135 4.29 -15.96 3.72
CA GLU A 135 3.60 -17.06 4.36
C GLU A 135 2.85 -16.64 5.64
N THR A 136 1.73 -17.30 5.91
CA THR A 136 0.98 -17.22 7.16
C THR A 136 0.47 -18.60 7.57
N SER A 137 0.48 -18.88 8.87
CA SER A 137 -0.02 -20.12 9.45
C SER A 137 -1.21 -19.85 10.36
N ILE A 138 -2.31 -20.56 10.16
CA ILE A 138 -3.52 -20.52 10.97
C ILE A 138 -3.62 -21.81 11.77
N THR A 139 -3.61 -21.68 13.10
CA THR A 139 -3.84 -22.82 13.98
C THR A 139 -5.31 -22.90 14.38
N THR A 140 -5.90 -24.07 14.18
CA THR A 140 -7.29 -24.40 14.49
C THR A 140 -7.36 -25.38 15.67
N THR A 141 -8.53 -25.46 16.29
CA THR A 141 -8.82 -26.38 17.40
C THR A 141 -9.97 -27.32 17.03
N ALA A 142 -10.21 -28.36 17.83
CA ALA A 142 -11.27 -29.32 17.56
C ALA A 142 -12.69 -28.71 17.55
N THR A 143 -12.86 -27.47 18.02
CA THR A 143 -14.12 -26.73 18.03
C THR A 143 -14.12 -25.53 17.09
N THR A 144 -13.07 -25.35 16.27
CA THR A 144 -13.04 -24.29 15.26
C THR A 144 -14.01 -24.65 14.15
N THR A 145 -14.99 -23.79 13.89
CA THR A 145 -15.96 -23.95 12.80
C THR A 145 -15.39 -23.44 11.47
N LEU A 146 -16.07 -23.73 10.36
CA LEU A 146 -15.71 -23.17 9.06
C LEU A 146 -15.89 -21.64 9.02
N GLU A 147 -16.92 -21.11 9.68
CA GLU A 147 -17.10 -19.66 9.87
C GLU A 147 -15.96 -19.05 10.71
N ASP A 148 -15.55 -19.72 11.79
CA ASP A 148 -14.40 -19.28 12.58
C ASP A 148 -13.11 -19.27 11.75
N MET A 149 -12.91 -20.26 10.87
CA MET A 149 -11.75 -20.33 9.98
C MET A 149 -11.65 -19.10 9.06
N VAL A 150 -12.78 -18.65 8.50
CA VAL A 150 -12.85 -17.39 7.73
C VAL A 150 -12.45 -16.20 8.61
N GLY A 151 -12.98 -16.16 9.83
CA GLY A 151 -12.64 -15.14 10.82
C GLY A 151 -11.16 -15.14 11.19
N LEU A 152 -10.55 -16.31 11.37
CA LEU A 152 -9.13 -16.46 11.71
C LEU A 152 -8.24 -15.95 10.59
N ILE A 153 -8.56 -16.26 9.32
CA ILE A 153 -7.79 -15.75 8.18
C ILE A 153 -7.94 -14.23 8.06
N ASN A 154 -9.18 -13.72 7.99
CA ASN A 154 -9.45 -12.31 7.71
C ASN A 154 -8.97 -11.36 8.82
N ASN A 155 -8.92 -11.83 10.07
CA ASN A 155 -8.49 -11.02 11.20
C ASN A 155 -7.07 -11.34 11.68
N ASP A 156 -6.31 -12.17 10.95
CA ASP A 156 -4.91 -12.43 11.28
C ASP A 156 -4.05 -11.17 11.06
N ALA A 157 -3.27 -10.79 12.07
CA ALA A 157 -2.44 -9.58 12.01
C ALA A 157 -1.30 -9.68 10.98
N ASN A 158 -0.92 -10.89 10.58
CA ASN A 158 0.10 -11.16 9.58
C ASN A 158 -0.49 -11.44 8.19
N ASN A 159 -1.83 -11.42 8.05
CA ASN A 159 -2.50 -11.68 6.78
C ASN A 159 -1.82 -10.88 5.65
N PRO A 160 -1.30 -11.56 4.61
CA PRO A 160 -0.51 -10.96 3.55
C PRO A 160 -1.35 -10.17 2.52
N GLY A 161 -2.68 -10.17 2.62
CA GLY A 161 -3.59 -9.55 1.64
C GLY A 161 -4.60 -10.53 1.03
N VAL A 162 -4.98 -11.57 1.77
CA VAL A 162 -5.95 -12.59 1.36
C VAL A 162 -7.27 -12.38 2.09
N THR A 163 -8.37 -12.34 1.35
CA THR A 163 -9.73 -12.33 1.90
C THR A 163 -10.34 -13.72 1.79
N ALA A 164 -10.73 -14.29 2.92
CA ALA A 164 -11.49 -15.52 3.02
C ALA A 164 -13.01 -15.24 2.99
N SER A 165 -13.79 -16.11 2.35
CA SER A 165 -15.25 -16.07 2.36
C SER A 165 -15.85 -17.46 2.15
N LEU A 166 -17.18 -17.60 2.28
CA LEU A 166 -17.89 -18.85 2.04
C LEU A 166 -18.77 -18.75 0.80
N LEU A 167 -18.75 -19.81 -0.02
CA LEU A 167 -19.66 -20.01 -1.14
C LEU A 167 -20.52 -21.23 -0.87
N TYR A 168 -21.84 -21.07 -0.91
CA TYR A 168 -22.78 -22.18 -0.81
C TYR A 168 -23.08 -22.77 -2.20
N TYR A 169 -22.73 -24.04 -2.40
CA TYR A 169 -22.94 -24.75 -3.64
C TYR A 169 -23.11 -26.26 -3.37
N ASN A 170 -24.04 -26.90 -4.10
CA ASN A 170 -24.26 -28.35 -4.02
C ASN A 170 -24.44 -28.90 -2.58
N ASP A 171 -25.28 -28.22 -1.79
CA ASP A 171 -25.58 -28.54 -0.39
C ASP A 171 -24.36 -28.51 0.56
N ALA A 172 -23.30 -27.75 0.21
CA ALA A 172 -22.13 -27.53 1.04
C ALA A 172 -21.62 -26.08 0.97
N TYR A 173 -20.88 -25.67 1.99
CA TYR A 173 -20.13 -24.42 2.06
C TYR A 173 -18.67 -24.66 1.70
N HIS A 174 -18.19 -23.91 0.72
CA HIS A 174 -16.83 -23.95 0.20
C HIS A 174 -16.07 -22.72 0.68
N LEU A 175 -14.92 -22.93 1.33
CA LEU A 175 -14.00 -21.84 1.67
C LEU A 175 -13.40 -21.27 0.38
N ILE A 176 -13.56 -19.98 0.16
CA ILE A 176 -12.88 -19.22 -0.90
C ILE A 176 -11.76 -18.43 -0.28
N LEU A 177 -10.58 -18.51 -0.87
CA LEU A 177 -9.45 -17.63 -0.60
C LEU A 177 -9.23 -16.75 -1.83
N ASN A 178 -9.26 -15.44 -1.63
CA ASN A 178 -9.15 -14.44 -2.70
C ASN A 178 -7.99 -13.49 -2.42
N GLY A 179 -7.02 -13.40 -3.33
CA GLY A 179 -6.00 -12.35 -3.30
C GLY A 179 -6.63 -10.98 -3.53
N ASN A 180 -6.18 -9.96 -2.81
CA ASN A 180 -6.75 -8.61 -2.92
C ASN A 180 -6.13 -7.78 -4.05
N ASP A 181 -4.96 -8.16 -4.53
CA ASP A 181 -4.19 -7.48 -5.57
C ASP A 181 -4.04 -8.39 -6.78
N ALA A 182 -3.92 -7.76 -7.95
CA ALA A 182 -3.72 -8.46 -9.22
C ALA A 182 -2.24 -8.56 -9.56
N GLY A 183 -1.90 -9.37 -10.56
CA GLY A 183 -0.54 -9.51 -11.08
C GLY A 183 0.08 -10.86 -10.76
N SER A 184 1.01 -11.31 -11.60
CA SER A 184 1.65 -12.62 -11.47
C SER A 184 2.55 -12.75 -10.24
N ASP A 185 2.97 -11.64 -9.64
CA ASP A 185 3.69 -11.62 -8.35
C ASP A 185 2.76 -11.96 -7.17
N TYR A 186 1.46 -11.71 -7.30
CA TYR A 186 0.47 -11.87 -6.22
C TYR A 186 -0.14 -13.27 -6.23
N GLN A 187 0.73 -14.27 -6.30
CA GLN A 187 0.31 -15.66 -6.30
C GLN A 187 -0.13 -16.11 -4.91
N LEU A 188 -1.20 -16.90 -4.84
CA LEU A 188 -1.74 -17.54 -3.66
C LEU A 188 -1.43 -19.04 -3.70
N SER A 189 -0.80 -19.56 -2.66
CA SER A 189 -0.56 -21.01 -2.51
C SER A 189 -1.03 -21.52 -1.15
N VAL A 190 -1.54 -22.74 -1.14
CA VAL A 190 -1.76 -23.52 0.08
C VAL A 190 -0.56 -24.43 0.28
N ASN A 191 0.17 -24.24 1.37
CA ASN A 191 1.47 -24.88 1.57
C ASN A 191 1.35 -26.12 2.45
N ALA A 192 2.11 -27.16 2.11
CA ALA A 192 2.19 -28.39 2.91
C ALA A 192 3.08 -28.21 4.16
N SER A 193 3.95 -27.20 4.17
CA SER A 193 4.85 -26.88 5.26
C SER A 193 5.35 -25.43 5.13
N SER A 194 6.23 -24.97 6.03
CA SER A 194 6.82 -23.63 5.93
C SER A 194 7.79 -23.49 4.75
N THR A 195 7.83 -22.30 4.14
CA THR A 195 8.87 -21.88 3.18
C THR A 195 10.13 -21.41 3.90
N GLU A 196 11.29 -21.56 3.26
CA GLU A 196 12.53 -21.00 3.81
C GLU A 196 12.61 -19.49 3.57
N VAL A 197 13.06 -18.74 4.57
CA VAL A 197 13.24 -17.28 4.48
C VAL A 197 14.61 -16.89 4.98
N TRP A 198 15.43 -16.31 4.11
CA TRP A 198 16.70 -15.69 4.43
C TRP A 198 16.52 -14.19 4.66
N ARG A 199 17.20 -13.65 5.67
CA ARG A 199 17.11 -12.23 6.02
C ARG A 199 18.48 -11.66 6.38
N ALA A 200 18.70 -10.44 5.94
CA ALA A 200 19.86 -9.64 6.33
C ALA A 200 19.89 -9.42 7.85
N ASP A 201 21.05 -9.69 8.46
CA ASP A 201 21.30 -9.51 9.88
C ASP A 201 21.19 -8.05 10.32
N THR A 202 21.66 -7.15 9.47
CA THR A 202 21.71 -5.70 9.65
C THR A 202 20.89 -5.00 8.57
N ALA A 203 20.31 -3.86 8.91
CA ALA A 203 19.62 -3.02 7.95
C ALA A 203 20.63 -2.13 7.22
N LEU A 204 20.42 -1.94 5.91
CA LEU A 204 21.03 -0.86 5.16
C LEU A 204 20.35 0.46 5.55
N THR A 205 21.15 1.51 5.73
CA THR A 205 20.68 2.80 6.25
C THR A 205 21.22 3.96 5.43
N ASP A 206 20.47 5.06 5.43
CA ASP A 206 20.84 6.35 4.85
C ASP A 206 20.51 7.42 5.89
N GLY A 207 21.54 8.03 6.49
CA GLY A 207 21.34 9.16 7.38
C GLY A 207 20.56 8.83 8.66
N SER A 208 20.74 7.64 9.23
CA SER A 208 20.01 7.07 10.39
C SER A 208 18.63 6.49 10.11
N ASP A 209 18.09 6.66 8.90
CA ASP A 209 16.85 6.03 8.47
C ASP A 209 17.12 4.71 7.74
N ASN A 210 16.14 3.82 7.71
CA ASN A 210 16.24 2.59 6.90
C ASN A 210 16.24 2.96 5.42
N ALA A 211 17.19 2.40 4.67
CA ALA A 211 17.26 2.61 3.23
C ALA A 211 16.00 2.06 2.52
N THR A 212 15.63 2.71 1.43
CA THR A 212 14.48 2.33 0.59
C THR A 212 14.96 1.85 -0.77
N LEU A 213 14.08 1.26 -1.57
CA LEU A 213 14.41 0.83 -2.94
C LEU A 213 14.97 1.99 -3.80
N GLY A 214 14.58 3.24 -3.51
CA GLY A 214 15.06 4.44 -4.20
C GLY A 214 16.45 4.91 -3.79
N THR A 215 16.97 4.47 -2.64
CA THR A 215 18.27 4.87 -2.10
C THR A 215 19.41 4.39 -2.99
N LYS A 216 20.38 5.26 -3.28
CA LYS A 216 21.56 4.92 -4.08
C LYS A 216 22.61 4.26 -3.20
N PHE A 217 23.43 3.38 -3.79
CA PHE A 217 24.53 2.75 -3.06
C PHE A 217 25.50 3.75 -2.45
N VAL A 218 25.79 4.84 -3.16
CA VAL A 218 26.72 5.88 -2.70
C VAL A 218 26.20 6.72 -1.54
N ASP A 219 24.89 6.66 -1.27
CA ASP A 219 24.24 7.40 -0.18
C ASP A 219 24.08 6.52 1.08
N LEU A 220 24.39 5.22 1.00
CA LEU A 220 24.29 4.32 2.14
C LEU A 220 25.36 4.62 3.19
N ASP A 221 25.00 4.52 4.47
CA ASP A 221 25.95 4.63 5.58
C ASP A 221 27.02 3.52 5.55
N GLN A 222 26.70 2.39 4.89
CA GLN A 222 27.60 1.25 4.69
C GLN A 222 28.60 1.47 3.54
N PHE A 223 28.46 2.55 2.79
CA PHE A 223 29.34 2.90 1.69
C PHE A 223 30.34 3.98 2.10
N THR A 224 31.60 3.79 1.76
CA THR A 224 32.63 4.82 1.92
C THR A 224 33.57 4.85 0.70
N GLY A 225 34.33 5.92 0.54
CA GLY A 225 35.31 6.05 -0.54
C GLY A 225 34.70 6.56 -1.85
N SER A 226 35.34 6.22 -2.97
CA SER A 226 34.92 6.68 -4.31
C SER A 226 34.92 5.52 -5.29
N LEU A 227 33.85 5.43 -6.09
CA LEU A 227 33.71 4.40 -7.11
C LEU A 227 34.76 4.56 -8.22
N GLY A 228 35.30 3.44 -8.67
CA GLY A 228 36.14 3.29 -9.85
C GLY A 228 35.39 2.69 -11.03
N THR A 229 36.14 2.26 -12.05
CA THR A 229 35.54 1.56 -13.21
C THR A 229 35.48 0.07 -12.95
N GLY A 230 34.27 -0.50 -12.98
CA GLY A 230 34.03 -1.94 -12.83
C GLY A 230 33.85 -2.40 -11.37
N ASP A 231 33.51 -1.49 -10.46
CA ASP A 231 33.00 -1.88 -9.13
C ASP A 231 31.74 -2.72 -9.30
N LYS A 232 31.63 -3.83 -8.58
CA LYS A 232 30.49 -4.74 -8.73
C LYS A 232 30.08 -5.43 -7.44
N ILE A 233 28.80 -5.74 -7.36
CA ILE A 233 28.25 -6.69 -6.40
C ILE A 233 28.06 -8.02 -7.13
N THR A 234 28.61 -9.09 -6.59
CA THR A 234 28.38 -10.46 -7.07
C THR A 234 27.32 -11.12 -6.18
N ILE A 235 26.25 -11.59 -6.81
CA ILE A 235 25.20 -12.41 -6.22
C ILE A 235 25.53 -13.87 -6.51
N SER A 236 25.53 -14.69 -5.49
CA SER A 236 25.82 -16.13 -5.56
C SER A 236 24.98 -16.87 -4.53
N GLY A 237 24.89 -18.19 -4.63
CA GLY A 237 24.03 -18.95 -3.74
C GLY A 237 23.68 -20.34 -4.24
N LYS A 238 22.65 -20.91 -3.65
CA LYS A 238 22.05 -22.19 -4.03
C LYS A 238 20.54 -22.05 -4.17
N ASP A 239 19.95 -22.87 -5.02
CA ASP A 239 18.51 -23.00 -5.16
C ASP A 239 17.87 -23.81 -4.02
N HIS A 240 16.54 -23.94 -4.05
CA HIS A 240 15.75 -24.76 -3.11
C HIS A 240 16.31 -26.19 -2.95
N ASN A 241 16.84 -26.78 -4.03
CA ASN A 241 17.37 -28.14 -4.03
C ASN A 241 18.83 -28.23 -3.57
N GLY A 242 19.44 -27.10 -3.19
CA GLY A 242 20.84 -27.00 -2.78
C GLY A 242 21.85 -27.02 -3.93
N SER A 243 21.41 -26.78 -5.17
CA SER A 243 22.28 -26.67 -6.34
C SER A 243 22.77 -25.23 -6.50
N ASP A 244 24.05 -25.04 -6.81
CA ASP A 244 24.60 -23.68 -7.00
C ASP A 244 23.90 -22.94 -8.15
N ILE A 245 23.49 -21.70 -7.90
CA ILE A 245 23.00 -20.81 -8.97
C ILE A 245 24.16 -20.29 -9.81
N THR A 246 23.86 -19.84 -11.03
CA THR A 246 24.86 -19.09 -11.83
C THR A 246 25.05 -17.71 -11.21
N PRO A 247 26.28 -17.30 -10.81
CA PRO A 247 26.48 -16.00 -10.21
C PRO A 247 26.13 -14.86 -11.16
N VAL A 248 25.46 -13.84 -10.63
CA VAL A 248 25.08 -12.61 -11.34
C VAL A 248 25.93 -11.45 -10.82
N GLU A 249 26.36 -10.57 -11.72
CA GLU A 249 27.20 -9.42 -11.37
C GLU A 249 26.49 -8.09 -11.68
N LEU A 250 26.17 -7.32 -10.64
CA LEU A 250 25.66 -5.97 -10.78
C LEU A 250 26.82 -4.97 -10.76
N THR A 251 27.03 -4.23 -11.85
CA THR A 251 27.99 -3.12 -11.88
C THR A 251 27.43 -1.90 -11.12
N ILE A 252 28.23 -1.36 -10.20
CA ILE A 252 27.85 -0.22 -9.36
C ILE A 252 28.38 1.09 -9.96
N THR A 253 27.49 2.07 -10.07
CA THR A 253 27.78 3.43 -10.49
C THR A 253 27.20 4.42 -9.47
N SER A 254 27.48 5.71 -9.65
CA SER A 254 26.92 6.77 -8.81
C SER A 254 25.39 6.89 -8.86
N ASN A 255 24.72 6.17 -9.78
CA ASN A 255 23.27 6.18 -9.94
C ASN A 255 22.63 4.81 -9.68
N THR A 256 23.42 3.79 -9.31
CA THR A 256 22.87 2.48 -8.99
C THR A 256 22.13 2.55 -7.65
N LYS A 257 20.91 2.03 -7.62
CA LYS A 257 19.99 2.04 -6.48
C LYS A 257 19.77 0.65 -5.91
N LEU A 258 19.22 0.57 -4.70
CA LEU A 258 18.82 -0.70 -4.09
C LEU A 258 17.78 -1.45 -4.93
N THR A 259 16.88 -0.74 -5.63
CA THR A 259 15.96 -1.39 -6.57
C THR A 259 16.68 -2.22 -7.64
N HIS A 260 17.85 -1.78 -8.13
CA HIS A 260 18.60 -2.56 -9.11
C HIS A 260 19.20 -3.82 -8.49
N LEU A 261 19.69 -3.75 -7.24
CA LEU A 261 20.18 -4.95 -6.55
C LEU A 261 19.06 -5.95 -6.29
N ILE A 262 17.90 -5.49 -5.83
CA ILE A 262 16.76 -6.39 -5.60
C ILE A 262 16.31 -7.03 -6.92
N SER A 263 16.27 -6.28 -8.03
CA SER A 263 16.01 -6.84 -9.36
C SER A 263 17.03 -7.90 -9.75
N GLU A 264 18.34 -7.63 -9.63
CA GLU A 264 19.38 -8.59 -10.00
C GLU A 264 19.40 -9.83 -9.10
N ILE A 265 19.00 -9.70 -7.82
CA ILE A 265 18.79 -10.88 -6.96
C ILE A 265 17.58 -11.68 -7.47
N ASN A 266 16.46 -11.02 -7.77
CA ASN A 266 15.29 -11.72 -8.32
C ASN A 266 15.62 -12.42 -9.64
N ASP A 267 16.40 -11.79 -10.51
CA ASP A 267 16.85 -12.40 -11.77
C ASP A 267 17.78 -13.60 -11.52
N ALA A 268 18.65 -13.52 -10.50
CA ALA A 268 19.55 -14.62 -10.12
C ALA A 268 18.81 -15.83 -9.52
N PHE A 269 17.65 -15.60 -8.90
CA PHE A 269 16.80 -16.60 -8.24
C PHE A 269 15.44 -16.78 -8.94
N ASP A 270 15.35 -16.45 -10.23
CA ASP A 270 14.09 -16.46 -10.97
C ASP A 270 13.41 -17.85 -10.93
N GLY A 271 12.13 -17.86 -10.58
CA GLY A 271 11.33 -19.07 -10.36
C GLY A 271 11.75 -19.94 -9.16
N VAL A 272 12.68 -19.47 -8.32
CA VAL A 272 13.18 -20.18 -7.14
C VAL A 272 12.86 -19.43 -5.85
N ALA A 273 13.13 -18.12 -5.82
CA ALA A 273 12.93 -17.32 -4.62
C ALA A 273 12.74 -15.84 -4.97
N LYS A 274 11.93 -15.14 -4.15
CA LYS A 274 11.68 -13.71 -4.28
C LYS A 274 12.44 -12.90 -3.24
N ALA A 275 13.22 -11.94 -3.70
CA ALA A 275 13.89 -10.92 -2.91
C ALA A 275 13.03 -9.65 -2.76
N THR A 276 12.96 -9.16 -1.54
CA THR A 276 12.29 -7.90 -1.16
C THR A 276 13.18 -7.09 -0.21
N LEU A 277 12.86 -5.80 -0.07
CA LEU A 277 13.49 -4.93 0.91
C LEU A 277 12.46 -4.54 1.98
N TYR A 278 12.65 -5.03 3.21
CA TYR A 278 11.74 -4.75 4.33
C TYR A 278 12.49 -4.08 5.48
N ASN A 279 12.19 -2.80 5.72
CA ASN A 279 12.85 -1.96 6.73
C ASN A 279 14.38 -1.96 6.59
N GLY A 280 14.88 -1.67 5.38
CA GLY A 280 16.31 -1.64 5.07
C GLY A 280 17.00 -3.02 5.01
N LYS A 281 16.28 -4.10 5.30
CA LYS A 281 16.82 -5.47 5.25
C LYS A 281 16.41 -6.18 3.97
N ILE A 282 17.38 -6.79 3.31
CA ILE A 282 17.12 -7.71 2.21
C ILE A 282 16.49 -8.97 2.83
N VAL A 283 15.37 -9.41 2.26
CA VAL A 283 14.67 -10.65 2.61
C VAL A 283 14.53 -11.45 1.33
N LEU A 284 15.00 -12.70 1.33
CA LEU A 284 14.83 -13.64 0.24
C LEU A 284 13.93 -14.77 0.74
N THR A 285 12.80 -15.00 0.09
CA THR A 285 11.83 -16.03 0.45
C THR A 285 11.78 -17.07 -0.64
N ASP A 286 11.93 -18.35 -0.26
CA ASP A 286 11.76 -19.48 -1.16
C ASP A 286 10.32 -19.54 -1.68
N ASP A 287 10.17 -19.79 -2.98
CA ASP A 287 8.85 -19.91 -3.60
C ASP A 287 8.21 -21.27 -3.33
N THR A 288 9.03 -22.26 -2.95
CA THR A 288 8.59 -23.62 -2.67
C THR A 288 8.65 -23.92 -1.17
N CYS A 289 7.55 -24.44 -0.62
CA CYS A 289 7.53 -24.90 0.75
C CYS A 289 8.27 -26.23 0.93
N GLY A 290 8.80 -26.46 2.14
CA GLY A 290 9.50 -27.71 2.47
C GLY A 290 10.96 -27.48 2.84
N VAL A 291 11.67 -28.56 3.13
CA VAL A 291 13.10 -28.50 3.44
C VAL A 291 13.84 -27.89 2.27
N SER A 292 14.56 -26.80 2.52
CA SER A 292 15.26 -26.05 1.49
C SER A 292 16.77 -26.09 1.69
N GLY A 293 17.50 -26.10 0.57
CA GLY A 293 18.94 -25.86 0.49
C GLY A 293 19.27 -24.44 0.02
N LEU A 294 18.29 -23.54 -0.02
CA LEU A 294 18.42 -22.16 -0.47
C LEU A 294 19.57 -21.48 0.28
N GLU A 295 20.40 -20.75 -0.45
CA GLU A 295 21.51 -19.98 0.11
C GLU A 295 21.70 -18.72 -0.71
N ILE A 296 21.99 -17.59 -0.08
CA ILE A 296 22.34 -16.35 -0.75
C ILE A 296 23.60 -15.73 -0.15
N GLY A 297 24.53 -15.38 -1.03
CA GLY A 297 25.77 -14.67 -0.73
C GLY A 297 25.90 -13.43 -1.59
N LEU A 298 26.21 -12.31 -0.94
CA LEU A 298 26.47 -11.03 -1.58
C LEU A 298 27.91 -10.60 -1.27
N SER A 299 28.66 -10.20 -2.30
CA SER A 299 30.02 -9.71 -2.12
C SER A 299 30.30 -8.50 -3.00
N PHE A 300 31.04 -7.52 -2.49
CA PHE A 300 31.48 -6.36 -3.24
C PHE A 300 32.93 -6.55 -3.70
N THR A 301 33.20 -6.24 -4.96
CA THR A 301 34.54 -6.28 -5.55
C THR A 301 34.88 -4.91 -6.13
N GLN A 302 36.02 -4.36 -5.70
CA GLN A 302 36.57 -3.12 -6.23
C GLN A 302 37.05 -3.29 -7.68
N GLY A 303 36.67 -2.33 -8.51
CA GLY A 303 37.15 -2.15 -9.86
C GLY A 303 38.46 -1.36 -9.92
N SER A 304 38.91 -1.09 -11.15
CA SER A 304 40.14 -0.34 -11.38
C SER A 304 39.99 1.12 -10.93
N GLY A 305 40.93 1.59 -10.10
CA GLY A 305 40.96 2.96 -9.60
C GLY A 305 39.94 3.27 -8.51
N SER A 306 39.25 2.24 -8.00
CA SER A 306 38.28 2.37 -6.91
C SER A 306 38.97 2.48 -5.55
N THR A 307 38.38 3.27 -4.66
CA THR A 307 38.64 3.23 -3.21
C THR A 307 37.36 2.94 -2.43
N ALA A 308 36.32 2.50 -3.13
CA ALA A 308 35.01 2.25 -2.56
C ALA A 308 35.05 1.05 -1.64
N GLU A 309 34.50 1.20 -0.44
CA GLU A 309 34.20 0.08 0.46
C GLU A 309 32.70 0.05 0.65
N LEU A 310 32.09 -1.11 0.41
CA LEU A 310 30.67 -1.34 0.63
C LEU A 310 30.52 -2.55 1.55
N THR A 311 30.07 -2.30 2.78
CA THR A 311 29.79 -3.39 3.73
C THR A 311 28.39 -3.93 3.47
N LEU A 312 28.30 -5.07 2.80
CA LEU A 312 27.03 -5.77 2.59
C LEU A 312 26.63 -6.55 3.85
N PRO A 313 25.33 -6.63 4.17
CA PRO A 313 24.87 -7.38 5.34
C PRO A 313 25.12 -8.88 5.17
N THR A 314 25.26 -9.58 6.29
CA THR A 314 25.31 -11.05 6.26
C THR A 314 23.89 -11.58 6.16
N MET A 315 23.66 -12.51 5.23
CA MET A 315 22.37 -13.17 5.08
C MET A 315 22.31 -14.41 5.97
N ALA A 316 21.17 -14.65 6.63
CA ALA A 316 20.97 -15.83 7.47
C ALA A 316 19.52 -16.33 7.39
N VAL A 317 19.32 -17.64 7.60
CA VAL A 317 17.99 -18.25 7.71
C VAL A 317 17.26 -17.65 8.91
N SER A 318 16.09 -17.09 8.63
CA SER A 318 15.15 -16.52 9.61
C SER A 318 13.91 -17.38 9.82
N THR A 319 13.56 -18.19 8.83
CA THR A 319 12.55 -19.26 8.93
C THR A 319 13.08 -20.46 8.16
N GLU A 320 13.18 -21.61 8.83
CA GLU A 320 13.67 -22.84 8.21
C GLU A 320 12.54 -23.50 7.41
N GLY A 321 12.84 -23.82 6.14
CA GLY A 321 11.90 -24.51 5.28
C GLY A 321 11.53 -25.88 5.84
N GLY A 322 10.24 -26.20 5.86
CA GLY A 322 9.75 -27.48 6.38
C GLY A 322 9.67 -27.60 7.90
N ALA A 323 10.08 -26.58 8.66
CA ALA A 323 10.07 -26.61 10.12
C ALA A 323 8.66 -26.73 10.73
N THR A 324 7.66 -26.13 10.07
CA THR A 324 6.24 -26.29 10.42
C THR A 324 5.55 -27.08 9.32
N THR A 325 4.73 -28.08 9.67
CA THR A 325 3.95 -28.87 8.69
C THR A 325 2.48 -28.49 8.79
N ALA A 326 1.81 -28.34 7.64
CA ALA A 326 0.36 -28.22 7.59
C ALA A 326 -0.28 -29.60 7.82
N ASP A 327 -1.17 -29.70 8.80
CA ASP A 327 -1.78 -30.96 9.24
C ASP A 327 -3.30 -30.88 9.44
N LEU A 328 -3.94 -29.78 9.00
CA LEU A 328 -5.39 -29.67 8.98
C LEU A 328 -5.99 -30.61 7.90
N SER A 329 -6.64 -31.68 8.35
CA SER A 329 -7.22 -32.71 7.48
C SER A 329 -8.26 -32.14 6.51
N GLY A 330 -8.12 -32.42 5.23
CA GLY A 330 -9.06 -31.97 4.18
C GLY A 330 -8.86 -30.52 3.74
N PHE A 331 -7.75 -29.90 4.14
CA PHE A 331 -7.34 -28.55 3.74
C PHE A 331 -5.92 -28.53 3.15
N ALA A 332 -5.48 -29.63 2.54
CA ALA A 332 -4.21 -29.66 1.79
C ALA A 332 -4.36 -28.91 0.46
N ALA A 333 -3.24 -28.60 -0.20
CA ALA A 333 -3.25 -27.96 -1.53
C ALA A 333 -4.15 -28.68 -2.54
N SER A 334 -4.17 -30.02 -2.52
CA SER A 334 -5.01 -30.85 -3.38
C SER A 334 -6.51 -30.75 -3.10
N ASP A 335 -6.91 -30.23 -1.93
CA ASP A 335 -8.30 -30.05 -1.56
C ASP A 335 -8.88 -28.74 -2.11
N PHE A 336 -8.07 -27.91 -2.75
CA PHE A 336 -8.48 -26.65 -3.36
C PHE A 336 -8.35 -26.69 -4.89
N THR A 337 -9.22 -25.93 -5.54
CA THR A 337 -9.19 -25.69 -6.99
C THR A 337 -8.91 -24.21 -7.22
N GLU A 338 -7.87 -23.91 -7.99
CA GLU A 338 -7.62 -22.58 -8.53
C GLU A 338 -8.69 -22.25 -9.58
N THR A 339 -9.47 -21.21 -9.33
CA THR A 339 -10.59 -20.77 -10.19
C THR A 339 -10.29 -19.52 -11.00
N GLN A 340 -9.26 -18.79 -10.60
CA GLN A 340 -8.74 -17.61 -11.28
C GLN A 340 -7.27 -17.48 -10.92
N SER A 341 -6.39 -17.36 -11.92
CA SER A 341 -4.95 -17.23 -11.73
C SER A 341 -4.52 -15.78 -11.56
N ALA A 342 -3.51 -15.56 -10.73
CA ALA A 342 -2.76 -14.31 -10.71
C ALA A 342 -2.05 -14.11 -12.05
N GLN A 343 -2.28 -12.98 -12.70
CA GLN A 343 -1.62 -12.64 -13.97
C GLN A 343 -1.49 -11.13 -14.12
N ASP A 344 -0.49 -10.70 -14.88
CA ASP A 344 -0.25 -9.30 -15.23
C ASP A 344 -1.15 -8.86 -16.39
N SER A 345 -1.46 -7.56 -16.44
CA SER A 345 -2.03 -6.92 -17.61
C SER A 345 -0.99 -6.86 -18.71
N GLN A 346 -1.43 -6.99 -19.96
CA GLN A 346 -0.56 -6.93 -21.13
C GLN A 346 -1.04 -5.84 -22.07
N ILE A 347 -0.19 -4.82 -22.26
CA ILE A 347 -0.49 -3.71 -23.15
C ILE A 347 0.59 -3.49 -24.21
N ARG A 348 0.21 -2.80 -25.28
CA ARG A 348 1.13 -2.15 -26.21
C ARG A 348 0.71 -0.71 -26.38
N VAL A 349 1.70 0.15 -26.50
CA VAL A 349 1.52 1.57 -26.78
C VAL A 349 2.16 1.87 -28.12
N ASP A 350 1.39 2.42 -29.05
CA ASP A 350 1.82 2.74 -30.41
C ASP A 350 2.46 1.56 -31.15
N GLY A 351 1.96 0.36 -30.87
CA GLY A 351 2.46 -0.90 -31.43
C GLY A 351 3.77 -1.42 -30.82
N TYR A 352 4.29 -0.81 -29.75
CA TYR A 352 5.50 -1.24 -29.06
C TYR A 352 5.19 -1.95 -27.73
N PRO A 353 5.95 -3.01 -27.37
CA PRO A 353 6.93 -3.73 -28.19
C PRO A 353 6.26 -4.58 -29.29
N ALA A 354 6.94 -4.75 -30.42
CA ALA A 354 6.36 -5.45 -31.58
C ALA A 354 6.16 -6.95 -31.35
N ASP A 355 7.10 -7.60 -30.65
CA ASP A 355 7.15 -9.05 -30.49
C ASP A 355 6.73 -9.53 -29.08
N ASN A 356 6.50 -8.61 -28.14
CA ASN A 356 6.13 -8.95 -26.76
C ASN A 356 5.02 -8.00 -26.24
N TRP A 357 4.75 -8.03 -24.94
CA TRP A 357 3.83 -7.15 -24.24
C TRP A 357 4.54 -6.34 -23.16
N ILE A 358 4.02 -5.16 -22.85
CA ILE A 358 4.35 -4.45 -21.63
C ILE A 358 3.48 -5.07 -20.54
N GLU A 359 4.13 -5.74 -19.58
CA GLU A 359 3.45 -6.43 -18.48
C GLU A 359 3.43 -5.57 -17.22
N ARG A 360 2.26 -5.48 -16.58
CA ARG A 360 2.08 -4.77 -15.31
C ARG A 360 1.19 -5.58 -14.38
N SER A 361 1.54 -5.62 -13.11
CA SER A 361 0.73 -6.25 -12.06
C SER A 361 -0.60 -5.51 -11.77
N SER A 362 -0.92 -4.45 -12.50
CA SER A 362 -2.11 -3.62 -12.26
C SER A 362 -2.85 -3.30 -13.56
N ASN A 363 -4.14 -3.05 -13.42
CA ASN A 363 -4.98 -2.45 -14.46
C ASN A 363 -4.96 -0.92 -14.42
N THR A 364 -4.21 -0.31 -13.50
CA THR A 364 -3.87 1.11 -13.49
C THR A 364 -2.37 1.25 -13.72
N ILE A 365 -2.00 1.93 -14.81
CA ILE A 365 -0.61 1.97 -15.32
C ILE A 365 -0.19 3.43 -15.49
N ASP A 366 0.79 3.89 -14.73
CA ASP A 366 1.23 5.30 -14.65
C ASP A 366 2.68 5.53 -15.10
N ASP A 367 3.37 4.47 -15.55
CA ASP A 367 4.81 4.48 -15.79
C ASP A 367 5.20 4.24 -17.26
N VAL A 368 4.22 3.97 -18.13
CA VAL A 368 4.46 3.64 -19.55
C VAL A 368 4.48 4.89 -20.42
N ILE A 369 3.59 5.85 -20.18
CA ILE A 369 3.53 7.13 -20.89
C ILE A 369 3.79 8.24 -19.88
N ALA A 370 4.78 9.10 -20.16
CA ALA A 370 5.19 10.13 -19.22
C ALA A 370 4.03 11.11 -18.92
N GLY A 371 3.59 11.11 -17.66
CA GLY A 371 2.52 12.00 -17.20
C GLY A 371 1.11 11.52 -17.54
N VAL A 372 0.92 10.27 -17.94
CA VAL A 372 -0.40 9.70 -18.24
C VAL A 372 -0.60 8.44 -17.43
N THR A 373 -1.74 8.37 -16.74
CA THR A 373 -2.21 7.17 -16.05
C THR A 373 -3.31 6.53 -16.89
N LEU A 374 -3.11 5.28 -17.30
CA LEU A 374 -4.08 4.46 -18.03
C LEU A 374 -4.86 3.60 -17.02
N HIS A 375 -6.18 3.50 -17.21
CA HIS A 375 -7.05 2.56 -16.50
C HIS A 375 -7.68 1.61 -17.50
N LEU A 376 -7.36 0.32 -17.37
CA LEU A 376 -7.81 -0.74 -18.24
C LEU A 376 -9.07 -1.38 -17.66
N HIS A 377 -10.13 -1.44 -18.47
CA HIS A 377 -11.43 -1.99 -18.06
C HIS A 377 -11.76 -3.29 -18.79
N ASP A 378 -11.24 -3.47 -20.01
CA ASP A 378 -11.41 -4.69 -20.80
C ASP A 378 -10.34 -4.78 -21.91
N THR A 379 -10.27 -5.94 -22.56
CA THR A 379 -9.42 -6.22 -23.72
C THR A 379 -9.88 -5.48 -24.98
N THR A 380 -8.92 -5.11 -25.82
CA THR A 380 -9.16 -4.44 -27.11
C THR A 380 -8.98 -5.42 -28.27
N ASP A 381 -9.40 -5.00 -29.47
CA ASP A 381 -8.98 -5.69 -30.69
C ASP A 381 -7.53 -5.33 -31.06
N ALA A 382 -7.06 -5.86 -32.19
CA ALA A 382 -5.71 -5.59 -32.69
C ALA A 382 -5.48 -4.15 -33.18
N GLY A 383 -6.55 -3.38 -33.40
CA GLY A 383 -6.50 -1.97 -33.75
C GLY A 383 -6.22 -1.09 -32.53
N GLY A 384 -6.63 -1.54 -31.35
CA GLY A 384 -6.48 -0.80 -30.10
C GLY A 384 -7.41 0.42 -30.01
N GLU A 385 -7.34 1.11 -28.88
CA GLU A 385 -8.08 2.34 -28.64
C GLU A 385 -7.15 3.55 -28.70
N GLU A 386 -7.61 4.64 -29.32
CA GLU A 386 -6.89 5.89 -29.43
C GLU A 386 -7.15 6.77 -28.21
N ILE A 387 -6.08 7.23 -27.57
CA ILE A 387 -6.11 8.20 -26.47
C ILE A 387 -5.49 9.49 -26.97
N THR A 388 -6.21 10.60 -26.81
CA THR A 388 -5.78 11.96 -27.16
C THR A 388 -5.57 12.77 -25.89
N LEU A 389 -4.44 13.48 -25.79
CA LEU A 389 -3.99 14.28 -24.64
C LEU A 389 -4.05 15.79 -24.89
#